data_AF-A0A811TAS6-F1
#
_entry.id   AF-A0A811TAS6-F1
#
_cell.length_a   1.000
_cell.length_b   1.000
_cell.length_c   1.000
_cell.angle_alpha   90.00
_cell.angle_beta   90.00
_cell.angle_gamma   90.00
#
_symmetry.space_group_name_H-M   'P 1'
#
loop_
_entity.id
_entity.type
_entity.pdbx_description
1 polymer ?
#
loop_
_entity_poly.entity_id
_entity_poly.type
_entity_poly.pdbx_seq_one_letter_code
_entity_poly.pdbx_strand_id
1 'polypeptide(L)'
;MAEKAISNTITSGVDINEAEKYLKNAKNSFDKREFEEAKYFAVQAEKIAIESKITYSASSKIKIAEEVIKNMVTLGASVDEAQEYLGKAKSKFDEGEFKQAAQHADKAEKIAKEIKNKHLNAFSKIKLAEEIIENARRNGADIKESALLLQSAKQALADGNYNNATELATHAKKIAKKIAEMNMMARKVLTATVIAVVIFIVVSVVRILRKK
;
A
#
# COMPACT_ATOMS: atom_id res chain seq x y z
N MET A 1 9.54 14.70 39.05
CA MET A 1 9.69 14.67 37.57
C MET A 1 10.14 13.29 37.10
N ALA A 2 11.21 12.72 37.65
CA ALA A 2 11.68 11.35 37.37
C ALA A 2 10.60 10.24 37.44
N GLU A 3 9.76 10.20 38.48
CA GLU A 3 8.68 9.21 38.58
C GLU A 3 7.68 9.30 37.42
N LYS A 4 7.34 10.53 36.99
CA LYS A 4 6.46 10.77 35.84
C LYS A 4 7.11 10.33 34.52
N ALA A 5 8.42 10.58 34.36
CA ALA A 5 9.16 10.14 33.18
C ALA A 5 9.19 8.60 33.08
N ILE A 6 9.44 7.91 34.20
CA ILE A 6 9.44 6.44 34.28
C ILE A 6 8.04 5.86 34.07
N SER A 7 7.02 6.40 34.73
CA SER A 7 5.63 5.95 34.59
C SER A 7 5.12 6.05 33.15
N ASN A 8 5.45 7.14 32.44
CA ASN A 8 5.10 7.32 31.02
C ASN A 8 5.81 6.33 30.07
N THR A 9 6.81 5.61 30.57
CA THR A 9 7.70 4.76 29.77
C THR A 9 7.37 3.26 29.97
N ILE A 10 6.89 2.89 31.17
CA ILE A 10 6.40 1.53 31.50
C ILE A 10 5.28 1.05 30.57
N THR A 11 4.39 1.94 30.13
CA THR A 11 3.28 1.59 29.24
C THR A 11 3.72 1.24 27.81
N SER A 12 5.00 1.45 27.47
CA SER A 12 5.50 1.40 26.09
C SER A 12 6.37 0.17 25.78
N GLY A 13 6.62 -0.74 26.73
CA GLY A 13 7.48 -1.92 26.50
C GLY A 13 8.99 -1.61 26.44
N VAL A 14 9.39 -0.46 26.99
CA VAL A 14 10.76 0.05 27.02
C VAL A 14 11.50 -0.55 28.23
N ASP A 15 12.73 -1.04 28.05
CA ASP A 15 13.58 -1.42 29.18
C ASP A 15 14.04 -0.18 29.96
N ILE A 16 13.65 -0.12 31.22
CA ILE A 16 13.94 0.97 32.15
C ILE A 16 14.59 0.49 33.45
N ASN A 17 15.07 -0.76 33.50
CA ASN A 17 15.62 -1.36 34.72
C ASN A 17 16.71 -0.49 35.35
N GLU A 18 17.55 0.14 34.52
CA GLU A 18 18.60 1.04 34.98
C GLU A 18 18.02 2.35 35.55
N ALA A 19 17.04 2.96 34.87
CA ALA A 19 16.36 4.15 35.37
C ALA A 19 15.64 3.88 36.71
N GLU A 20 15.03 2.70 36.87
CA GLU A 20 14.38 2.28 38.12
C GLU A 20 15.38 2.11 39.27
N LYS A 21 16.58 1.57 38.99
CA LYS A 21 17.65 1.47 39.98
C LYS A 21 18.08 2.85 40.48
N TYR A 22 18.28 3.81 39.58
CA TYR A 22 18.58 5.20 39.96
C TYR A 22 17.43 5.86 40.73
N LEU A 23 16.18 5.62 40.33
CA LEU A 23 15.02 6.15 41.06
C LEU A 23 14.93 5.56 42.48
N LYS A 24 15.22 4.28 42.66
CA LYS A 24 15.27 3.64 43.97
C LYS A 24 16.34 4.27 44.87
N ASN A 25 17.52 4.54 44.33
CA ASN A 25 18.59 5.22 45.07
C ASN A 25 18.18 6.66 45.44
N ALA A 26 17.51 7.38 44.53
CA ALA A 26 16.99 8.71 44.81
C ALA A 26 16.02 8.72 46.00
N LYS A 27 15.10 7.74 46.06
CA LYS A 27 14.15 7.59 47.19
C LYS A 27 14.88 7.31 48.50
N ASN A 28 15.84 6.39 48.49
CA ASN A 28 16.61 6.04 49.69
C ASN A 28 17.41 7.24 50.24
N SER A 29 18.08 8.02 49.39
CA SER A 29 18.81 9.23 49.82
C SER A 29 17.85 10.32 50.29
N PHE A 30 16.67 10.43 49.68
CA PHE A 30 15.64 11.36 50.14
C PHE A 30 15.15 11.01 51.56
N ASP A 31 14.89 9.74 51.83
CA ASP A 31 14.46 9.24 53.14
C ASP A 31 15.53 9.49 54.23
N LYS A 32 16.81 9.46 53.85
CA LYS A 32 17.96 9.80 54.71
C LYS A 32 18.20 11.31 54.85
N ARG A 33 17.41 12.16 54.18
CA ARG A 33 17.59 13.63 54.09
C ARG A 33 18.89 14.07 53.41
N GLU A 34 19.48 13.19 52.60
CA GLU A 34 20.65 13.46 51.76
C GLU A 34 20.19 14.09 50.43
N PHE A 35 19.67 15.33 50.49
CA PHE A 35 18.89 15.91 49.38
C PHE A 35 19.68 16.13 48.08
N GLU A 36 20.97 16.48 48.15
CA GLU A 36 21.79 16.65 46.95
C GLU A 36 22.03 15.32 46.22
N GLU A 37 22.24 14.24 46.98
CA GLU A 37 22.41 12.90 46.43
C GLU A 37 21.08 12.37 45.87
N ALA A 38 19.97 12.61 46.58
CA ALA A 38 18.63 12.30 46.09
C ALA A 38 18.33 13.01 44.76
N LYS A 39 18.69 14.30 44.64
CA LYS A 39 18.55 15.08 43.41
C LYS A 39 19.44 14.53 42.30
N TYR A 40 20.69 14.21 42.58
CA TYR A 40 21.61 13.62 41.60
C TYR A 40 21.03 12.33 41.02
N PHE A 41 20.63 11.39 41.86
CA PHE A 41 20.06 10.11 41.41
C PHE A 41 18.74 10.30 40.64
N ALA A 42 17.89 11.23 41.06
CA ALA A 42 16.65 11.53 40.36
C ALA A 42 16.89 12.07 38.93
N VAL A 43 17.90 12.94 38.76
CA VAL A 43 18.30 13.47 37.44
C VAL A 43 18.83 12.35 36.54
N GLN A 44 19.66 11.44 37.06
CA GLN A 44 20.15 10.29 36.29
C GLN A 44 19.01 9.36 35.87
N ALA A 45 18.08 9.05 36.78
CA ALA A 45 16.90 8.25 36.48
C ALA A 45 16.07 8.85 35.34
N GLU A 46 15.84 10.17 35.38
CA GLU A 46 15.11 10.89 34.33
C GLU A 46 15.84 10.86 32.98
N LYS A 47 17.15 11.10 32.97
CA LYS A 47 17.97 11.06 31.75
C LYS A 47 17.92 9.68 31.09
N ILE A 48 18.15 8.62 31.86
CA ILE A 48 18.16 7.23 31.35
C ILE A 48 16.77 6.86 30.82
N ALA A 49 15.69 7.21 31.54
CA ALA A 49 14.34 6.94 31.07
C ALA A 49 14.03 7.62 29.72
N ILE A 50 14.47 8.87 29.54
CA ILE A 50 14.31 9.60 28.28
C ILE A 50 15.13 8.94 27.16
N GLU A 51 16.38 8.58 27.41
CA GLU A 51 17.26 7.91 26.43
C GLU A 51 16.71 6.55 26.02
N SER A 52 16.26 5.72 26.97
CA SER A 52 15.60 4.43 26.69
C SER A 52 14.37 4.61 25.81
N LYS A 53 13.55 5.63 26.09
CA LYS A 53 12.35 5.92 25.28
C LYS A 53 12.70 6.32 23.84
N ILE A 54 13.72 7.16 23.65
CA ILE A 54 14.16 7.60 22.32
C ILE A 54 14.72 6.38 21.55
N THR A 55 15.54 5.57 22.21
CA THR A 55 16.15 4.35 21.64
C THR A 55 15.06 3.38 21.19
N TYR A 56 14.10 3.09 22.06
CA TYR A 56 12.98 2.20 21.75
C TYR A 56 12.13 2.72 20.58
N SER A 57 11.82 4.02 20.57
CA SER A 57 11.07 4.64 19.47
C SER A 57 11.78 4.47 18.13
N ALA A 58 13.09 4.70 18.08
CA ALA A 58 13.89 4.49 16.88
C ALA A 58 13.90 3.01 16.44
N SER A 59 14.12 2.08 17.38
CA SER A 59 14.11 0.64 17.11
C SER A 59 12.75 0.18 16.57
N SER A 60 11.66 0.64 17.17
CA SER A 60 10.29 0.32 16.73
C SER A 60 10.04 0.80 15.30
N LYS A 61 10.41 2.04 14.98
CA LYS A 61 10.28 2.60 13.62
C LYS A 61 11.10 1.83 12.59
N ILE A 62 12.33 1.42 12.94
CA ILE A 62 13.16 0.58 12.08
C ILE A 62 12.44 -0.74 11.80
N LYS A 63 11.93 -1.44 12.82
CA LYS A 63 11.19 -2.69 12.65
C LYS A 63 9.96 -2.54 11.75
N ILE A 64 9.19 -1.47 11.93
CA ILE A 64 8.02 -1.18 11.09
C ILE A 64 8.45 -0.96 9.63
N ALA A 65 9.48 -0.16 9.40
CA ALA A 65 10.01 0.08 8.05
C ALA A 65 10.51 -1.24 7.41
N GLU A 66 11.23 -2.07 8.16
CA GLU A 66 11.67 -3.40 7.72
C GLU A 66 10.51 -4.29 7.30
N GLU A 67 9.45 -4.36 8.10
CA GLU A 67 8.28 -5.19 7.80
C GLU A 67 7.59 -4.74 6.52
N VAL A 68 7.34 -3.42 6.38
CA VAL A 68 6.70 -2.87 5.17
C VAL A 68 7.56 -3.13 3.94
N ILE A 69 8.87 -2.92 4.02
CA ILE A 69 9.82 -3.17 2.91
C ILE A 69 9.83 -4.66 2.55
N LYS A 70 9.94 -5.57 3.53
CA LYS A 70 9.94 -7.02 3.31
C LYS A 70 8.67 -7.50 2.61
N ASN A 71 7.52 -6.96 3.02
CA ASN A 71 6.24 -7.26 2.37
C ASN A 71 6.24 -6.83 0.90
N MET A 72 6.79 -5.66 0.60
CA MET A 72 6.88 -5.17 -0.79
C MET A 72 7.87 -5.97 -1.64
N VAL A 73 9.02 -6.38 -1.10
CA VAL A 73 9.96 -7.28 -1.79
C VAL A 73 9.29 -8.61 -2.12
N THR A 74 8.50 -9.16 -1.21
CA THR A 74 7.76 -10.41 -1.43
C THR A 74 6.73 -10.28 -2.57
N LEU A 75 6.23 -9.07 -2.81
CA LEU A 75 5.34 -8.74 -3.94
C LEU A 75 6.10 -8.41 -5.23
N GLY A 76 7.43 -8.56 -5.26
CA GLY A 76 8.28 -8.27 -6.42
C GLY A 76 8.45 -6.78 -6.71
N ALA A 77 8.17 -5.90 -5.73
CA ALA A 77 8.33 -4.46 -5.91
C ALA A 77 9.80 -4.02 -5.80
N SER A 78 10.22 -3.11 -6.67
CA SER A 78 11.45 -2.35 -6.44
C SER A 78 11.24 -1.39 -5.27
N VAL A 79 12.11 -1.51 -4.28
CA VAL A 79 12.08 -0.75 -3.02
C VAL A 79 13.46 -0.17 -2.69
N ASP A 80 14.29 0.04 -3.71
CA ASP A 80 15.71 0.36 -3.56
C ASP A 80 15.92 1.64 -2.73
N GLU A 81 15.14 2.68 -3.01
CA GLU A 81 15.18 3.94 -2.24
C GLU A 81 14.76 3.73 -0.78
N ALA A 82 13.71 2.93 -0.52
CA ALA A 82 13.28 2.64 0.84
C ALA A 82 14.33 1.82 1.61
N GLN A 83 14.99 0.88 0.93
CA GLN A 83 16.10 0.09 1.49
C GLN A 83 17.31 0.96 1.80
N GLU A 84 17.64 1.95 0.97
CA GLU A 84 18.72 2.90 1.23
C GLU A 84 18.46 3.69 2.52
N TYR A 85 17.25 4.24 2.69
CA TYR A 85 16.89 4.96 3.92
C TYR A 85 16.84 4.03 5.14
N LEU A 86 16.39 2.80 4.99
CA LEU A 86 16.44 1.82 6.07
C LEU A 86 17.89 1.49 6.48
N GLY A 87 18.81 1.38 5.51
CA GLY A 87 20.24 1.22 5.76
C GLY A 87 20.81 2.39 6.55
N LYS A 88 20.49 3.63 6.15
CA LYS A 88 20.87 4.85 6.91
C LYS A 88 20.29 4.85 8.32
N ALA A 89 19.04 4.41 8.49
CA ALA A 89 18.40 4.33 9.80
C ALA A 89 19.15 3.37 10.73
N LYS A 90 19.55 2.19 10.23
CA LYS A 90 20.35 1.21 10.98
C LYS A 90 21.72 1.75 11.35
N SER A 91 22.46 2.32 10.40
CA SER A 91 23.77 2.95 10.66
C SER A 91 23.67 4.00 11.78
N LYS A 92 22.68 4.89 11.68
CA LYS A 92 22.46 5.93 12.70
C LYS A 92 22.03 5.38 14.04
N PHE A 93 21.34 4.24 14.06
CA PHE A 93 21.00 3.55 15.30
C PHE A 93 22.25 2.99 15.97
N ASP A 94 23.14 2.35 15.19
CA ASP A 94 24.39 1.77 15.66
C ASP A 94 25.39 2.84 16.14
N GLU A 95 25.35 4.04 15.54
CA GLU A 95 26.10 5.24 15.95
C GLU A 95 25.54 5.90 17.23
N GLY A 96 24.40 5.44 17.76
CA GLY A 96 23.71 6.06 18.90
C GLY A 96 22.94 7.34 18.56
N GLU A 97 22.85 7.70 17.27
CA GLU A 97 22.13 8.86 16.76
C GLU A 97 20.62 8.55 16.59
N PHE A 98 19.96 8.10 17.66
CA PHE A 98 18.60 7.55 17.64
C PHE A 98 17.53 8.47 17.03
N LYS A 99 17.66 9.79 17.21
CA LYS A 99 16.73 10.75 16.58
C LYS A 99 16.85 10.74 15.05
N GLN A 100 18.07 10.68 14.52
CA GLN A 100 18.30 10.60 13.07
C GLN A 100 17.92 9.21 12.55
N ALA A 101 18.19 8.15 13.31
CA ALA A 101 17.74 6.80 12.99
C ALA A 101 16.21 6.74 12.81
N ALA A 102 15.45 7.33 13.75
CA ALA A 102 14.00 7.43 13.66
C ALA A 102 13.53 8.22 12.43
N GLN A 103 14.20 9.32 12.07
CA GLN A 103 13.86 10.13 10.89
C GLN A 103 14.08 9.37 9.58
N HIS A 104 15.19 8.64 9.46
CA HIS A 104 15.47 7.80 8.29
C HIS A 104 14.50 6.61 8.20
N ALA A 105 14.16 5.99 9.33
CA ALA A 105 13.17 4.91 9.37
C ALA A 105 11.78 5.39 8.94
N ASP A 106 11.31 6.55 9.42
CA ASP A 106 10.04 7.15 9.00
C ASP A 106 10.03 7.41 7.47
N LYS A 107 11.17 7.88 6.93
CA LYS A 107 11.29 8.13 5.49
C LYS A 107 11.26 6.83 4.68
N ALA A 108 11.97 5.80 5.14
CA ALA A 108 11.93 4.47 4.53
C ALA A 108 10.51 3.89 4.53
N GLU A 109 9.83 3.95 5.67
CA GLU A 109 8.45 3.48 5.81
C GLU A 109 7.50 4.24 4.87
N LYS A 110 7.60 5.58 4.81
CA LYS A 110 6.77 6.41 3.94
C LYS A 110 6.94 6.02 2.47
N ILE A 111 8.17 5.90 1.99
CA ILE A 111 8.47 5.51 0.61
C ILE A 111 7.89 4.12 0.32
N ALA A 112 8.12 3.15 1.21
CA ALA A 112 7.61 1.79 1.04
C ALA A 112 6.06 1.74 1.03
N LYS A 113 5.39 2.55 1.86
CA LYS A 113 3.93 2.70 1.85
C LYS A 113 3.41 3.35 0.56
N GLU A 114 4.11 4.34 0.02
CA GLU A 114 3.75 4.95 -1.27
C GLU A 114 3.86 3.95 -2.41
N ILE A 115 4.93 3.14 -2.44
CA ILE A 115 5.11 2.04 -3.39
C ILE A 115 3.98 1.02 -3.25
N LYS A 116 3.65 0.62 -2.01
CA LYS A 116 2.52 -0.27 -1.72
C LYS A 116 1.21 0.25 -2.30
N ASN A 117 0.89 1.52 -2.07
CA ASN A 117 -0.34 2.13 -2.55
C ASN A 117 -0.40 2.18 -4.09
N LYS A 118 0.73 2.52 -4.74
CA LYS A 118 0.83 2.50 -6.21
C LYS A 118 0.65 1.09 -6.77
N HIS A 119 1.30 0.10 -6.16
CA HIS A 119 1.16 -1.31 -6.54
C HIS A 119 -0.29 -1.79 -6.42
N LEU A 120 -0.94 -1.55 -5.27
CA LEU A 120 -2.33 -1.97 -5.04
C LEU A 120 -3.31 -1.29 -6.01
N ASN A 121 -3.10 -0.01 -6.30
CA ASN A 121 -3.90 0.70 -7.30
C ASN A 121 -3.72 0.09 -8.69
N ALA A 122 -2.47 -0.11 -9.15
CA ALA A 122 -2.18 -0.71 -10.45
C ALA A 122 -2.79 -2.12 -10.56
N PHE A 123 -2.62 -2.96 -9.53
CA PHE A 123 -3.20 -4.30 -9.46
C PHE A 123 -4.72 -4.27 -9.55
N SER A 124 -5.39 -3.38 -8.81
CA SER A 124 -6.84 -3.21 -8.86
C SER A 124 -7.33 -2.80 -10.25
N LYS A 125 -6.63 -1.87 -10.94
CA LYS A 125 -6.98 -1.46 -12.30
C LYS A 125 -6.80 -2.59 -13.30
N ILE A 126 -5.74 -3.38 -13.16
CA ILE A 126 -5.50 -4.57 -13.99
C ILE A 126 -6.63 -5.57 -13.80
N LYS A 127 -7.00 -5.90 -12.56
CA LYS A 127 -8.11 -6.82 -12.26
C LYS A 127 -9.44 -6.37 -12.88
N LEU A 128 -9.76 -5.08 -12.77
CA LEU A 128 -10.96 -4.52 -13.37
C LEU A 128 -10.91 -4.56 -14.92
N ALA A 129 -9.75 -4.29 -15.51
CA ALA A 129 -9.55 -4.38 -16.96
C ALA A 129 -9.70 -5.83 -17.45
N GLU A 130 -9.12 -6.81 -16.74
CA GLU A 130 -9.29 -8.24 -16.99
C GLU A 130 -10.77 -8.61 -17.05
N GLU A 131 -11.53 -8.28 -15.99
CA GLU A 131 -12.95 -8.62 -15.91
C GLU A 131 -13.75 -8.06 -17.09
N ILE A 132 -13.54 -6.78 -17.43
CA ILE A 132 -14.24 -6.12 -18.54
C ILE A 132 -13.86 -6.72 -19.89
N ILE A 133 -12.58 -7.02 -20.10
CA ILE A 133 -12.10 -7.64 -21.35
C ILE A 133 -12.68 -9.03 -21.52
N GLU A 134 -12.68 -9.86 -20.46
CA GLU A 134 -13.26 -11.20 -20.51
C GLU A 134 -14.78 -11.14 -20.73
N ASN A 135 -15.49 -10.21 -20.11
CA ASN A 135 -16.90 -9.96 -20.38
C ASN A 135 -17.16 -9.56 -21.84
N ALA A 136 -16.38 -8.63 -22.38
CA ALA A 136 -16.49 -8.22 -23.78
C ALA A 136 -16.25 -9.41 -24.73
N ARG A 137 -15.20 -10.21 -24.46
CA ARG A 137 -14.87 -11.42 -25.23
C ARG A 137 -16.01 -12.43 -25.23
N ARG A 138 -16.59 -12.73 -24.07
CA ARG A 138 -17.74 -13.64 -23.95
C ARG A 138 -18.95 -13.19 -24.76
N ASN A 139 -19.11 -11.87 -24.94
CA ASN A 139 -20.16 -11.29 -25.76
C ASN A 139 -19.80 -11.22 -27.26
N GLY A 140 -18.65 -11.76 -27.67
CA GLY A 140 -18.22 -11.84 -29.07
C GLY A 140 -17.55 -10.56 -29.59
N ALA A 141 -17.11 -9.66 -28.71
CA ALA A 141 -16.33 -8.49 -29.12
C ALA A 141 -14.89 -8.90 -29.49
N ASP A 142 -14.32 -8.27 -30.52
CA ASP A 142 -12.90 -8.40 -30.85
C ASP A 142 -12.07 -7.60 -29.85
N ILE A 143 -11.42 -8.31 -28.92
CA ILE A 143 -10.68 -7.71 -27.80
C ILE A 143 -9.17 -7.60 -28.06
N LYS A 144 -8.68 -7.91 -29.27
CA LYS A 144 -7.24 -8.09 -29.54
C LYS A 144 -6.38 -6.92 -29.04
N GLU A 145 -6.77 -5.70 -29.37
CA GLU A 145 -6.06 -4.48 -28.94
C GLU A 145 -6.07 -4.31 -27.42
N SER A 146 -7.25 -4.43 -26.79
CA SER A 146 -7.38 -4.30 -25.34
C SER A 146 -6.61 -5.38 -24.57
N ALA A 147 -6.50 -6.60 -25.11
CA ALA A 147 -5.73 -7.68 -24.50
C ALA A 147 -4.22 -7.42 -24.55
N LEU A 148 -3.70 -6.88 -25.65
CA LEU A 148 -2.29 -6.49 -25.76
C LEU A 148 -1.92 -5.39 -24.76
N LEU A 149 -2.78 -4.38 -24.60
CA LEU A 149 -2.59 -3.34 -23.59
C LEU A 149 -2.64 -3.90 -22.16
N LEU A 150 -3.56 -4.83 -21.90
CA LEU A 150 -3.66 -5.49 -20.60
C LEU A 150 -2.40 -6.33 -20.30
N GLN A 151 -1.87 -7.05 -21.29
CA GLN A 151 -0.61 -7.78 -21.14
C GLN A 151 0.55 -6.82 -20.83
N SER A 152 0.62 -5.69 -21.54
CA SER A 152 1.62 -4.65 -21.29
C SER A 152 1.47 -4.05 -19.87
N ALA A 153 0.23 -3.88 -19.39
CA ALA A 153 -0.03 -3.41 -18.03
C ALA A 153 0.48 -4.40 -16.97
N LYS A 154 0.29 -5.71 -17.19
CA LYS A 154 0.80 -6.76 -16.30
C LYS A 154 2.32 -6.78 -16.27
N GLN A 155 2.96 -6.63 -17.43
CA GLN A 155 4.42 -6.53 -17.51
C GLN A 155 4.91 -5.30 -16.75
N ALA A 156 4.31 -4.13 -17.00
CA ALA A 156 4.66 -2.91 -16.27
C ALA A 156 4.47 -3.04 -14.75
N LEU A 157 3.46 -3.79 -14.28
CA LEU A 157 3.30 -4.09 -12.84
C LEU A 157 4.46 -4.93 -12.31
N ALA A 158 4.85 -5.97 -13.06
CA ALA A 158 5.97 -6.85 -12.70
C ALA A 158 7.32 -6.11 -12.70
N ASP A 159 7.49 -5.14 -13.60
CA ASP A 159 8.69 -4.30 -13.68
C ASP A 159 8.72 -3.18 -12.63
N GLY A 160 7.71 -3.07 -11.76
CA GLY A 160 7.59 -2.00 -10.76
C GLY A 160 7.13 -0.64 -11.32
N ASN A 161 6.79 -0.57 -12.60
CA ASN A 161 6.31 0.64 -13.29
C ASN A 161 4.81 0.88 -13.05
N TYR A 162 4.43 1.11 -11.79
CA TYR A 162 3.02 1.15 -11.35
C TYR A 162 2.15 2.22 -12.04
N ASN A 163 2.73 3.39 -12.33
CA ASN A 163 2.01 4.45 -13.03
C ASN A 163 1.68 4.02 -14.46
N ASN A 164 2.66 3.49 -15.19
CA ASN A 164 2.47 2.97 -16.54
C ASN A 164 1.49 1.78 -16.54
N ALA A 165 1.61 0.86 -15.58
CA ALA A 165 0.67 -0.25 -15.40
C ALA A 165 -0.78 0.23 -15.21
N THR A 166 -0.97 1.28 -14.39
CA THR A 166 -2.27 1.91 -14.15
C THR A 166 -2.85 2.54 -15.42
N GLU A 167 -2.04 3.26 -16.18
CA GLU A 167 -2.43 3.91 -17.44
C GLU A 167 -2.81 2.88 -18.50
N LEU A 168 -1.95 1.89 -18.73
CA LEU A 168 -2.17 0.81 -19.68
C LEU A 168 -3.43 0.01 -19.35
N ALA A 169 -3.64 -0.36 -18.08
CA ALA A 169 -4.85 -1.07 -17.65
C ALA A 169 -6.11 -0.22 -17.84
N THR A 170 -6.03 1.08 -17.55
CA THR A 170 -7.14 2.01 -17.75
C THR A 170 -7.47 2.17 -19.23
N HIS A 171 -6.45 2.22 -20.08
CA HIS A 171 -6.61 2.31 -21.53
C HIS A 171 -7.22 1.02 -22.10
N ALA A 172 -6.67 -0.14 -21.72
CA ALA A 172 -7.19 -1.46 -22.08
C ALA A 172 -8.68 -1.58 -21.75
N LYS A 173 -9.07 -1.20 -20.53
CA LYS A 173 -10.46 -1.16 -20.07
C LYS A 173 -11.33 -0.25 -20.95
N LYS A 174 -10.85 0.96 -21.28
CA LYS A 174 -11.62 1.93 -22.07
C LYS A 174 -11.88 1.40 -23.48
N ILE A 175 -10.88 0.81 -24.12
CA ILE A 175 -11.02 0.18 -25.44
C ILE A 175 -12.01 -0.97 -25.37
N ALA A 176 -11.85 -1.88 -24.40
CA ALA A 176 -12.75 -3.02 -24.24
C ALA A 176 -14.22 -2.62 -24.05
N LYS A 177 -14.49 -1.60 -23.23
CA LYS A 177 -15.85 -1.04 -23.07
C LYS A 177 -16.41 -0.52 -24.38
N LYS A 178 -15.64 0.31 -25.10
CA LYS A 178 -16.07 0.88 -26.38
C LYS A 178 -16.41 -0.21 -27.40
N ILE A 179 -15.57 -1.24 -27.52
CA ILE A 179 -15.79 -2.35 -28.44
C ILE A 179 -17.01 -3.17 -28.01
N ALA A 180 -17.17 -3.45 -26.71
CA ALA A 180 -18.33 -4.17 -26.19
C ALA A 180 -19.64 -3.43 -26.50
N GLU A 181 -19.67 -2.11 -26.29
CA GLU A 181 -20.81 -1.25 -26.63
C GLU A 181 -21.13 -1.28 -28.13
N MET A 182 -20.12 -1.11 -28.99
CA MET A 182 -20.28 -1.18 -30.45
C MET A 182 -20.80 -2.55 -30.90
N ASN A 183 -20.25 -3.64 -30.36
CA ASN A 183 -20.67 -4.99 -30.69
C ASN A 183 -22.12 -5.27 -30.24
N MET A 184 -22.51 -4.79 -29.06
CA MET A 184 -23.89 -4.87 -28.59
C MET A 184 -24.85 -4.09 -29.52
N MET A 185 -24.48 -2.88 -29.92
CA MET A 185 -25.29 -2.05 -30.82
C MET A 185 -25.44 -2.72 -32.20
N ALA A 186 -24.35 -3.23 -32.78
CA ALA A 186 -24.37 -3.94 -34.05
C ALA A 186 -25.27 -5.18 -34.00
N ARG A 187 -25.18 -5.97 -32.93
CA ARG A 187 -26.05 -7.13 -32.70
C ARG A 187 -27.53 -6.74 -32.61
N LYS A 188 -27.87 -5.69 -31.86
CA LYS A 188 -29.26 -5.21 -31.76
C LYS A 188 -29.81 -4.80 -33.13
N VAL A 189 -29.06 -4.03 -33.91
CA VAL A 189 -29.46 -3.61 -35.26
C VAL A 189 -29.65 -4.82 -36.18
N LEU A 190 -28.72 -5.78 -36.14
CA LEU A 190 -28.82 -7.01 -36.93
C LEU A 190 -30.06 -7.83 -36.57
N THR A 191 -30.32 -8.03 -35.27
CA THR A 191 -31.52 -8.76 -34.83
C THR A 191 -32.81 -8.05 -35.24
N ALA A 192 -32.88 -6.72 -35.12
CA ALA A 192 -34.04 -5.94 -35.53
C ALA A 192 -34.28 -6.00 -37.05
N THR A 193 -33.20 -5.94 -37.86
CA THR A 193 -33.31 -6.05 -39.32
C THR A 193 -33.74 -7.44 -39.77
N VAL A 194 -33.20 -8.50 -39.16
CA VAL A 194 -33.65 -9.89 -39.45
C VAL A 194 -35.13 -10.06 -39.12
N ILE A 195 -35.59 -9.59 -37.95
CA ILE A 195 -37.00 -9.66 -37.56
C ILE A 195 -37.87 -8.88 -38.57
N ALA A 196 -37.47 -7.67 -38.95
CA ALA A 196 -38.22 -6.85 -39.91
C ALA A 196 -38.34 -7.53 -41.29
N VAL A 197 -37.26 -8.15 -41.78
CA VAL A 197 -37.28 -8.91 -43.05
C VAL A 197 -38.20 -10.13 -42.97
N VAL A 198 -38.14 -10.89 -41.87
CA VAL A 198 -39.03 -12.05 -41.66
C VAL A 198 -40.50 -11.61 -41.65
N ILE A 199 -40.83 -10.54 -40.92
CA ILE A 199 -42.19 -9.98 -40.90
C ILE A 199 -42.62 -9.56 -42.31
N PHE A 200 -41.76 -8.86 -43.06
CA PHE A 200 -42.06 -8.43 -44.42
C PHE A 200 -42.35 -9.60 -45.36
N ILE A 201 -41.55 -10.67 -45.28
CA ILE A 201 -41.76 -11.90 -46.07
C ILE A 201 -43.11 -12.54 -45.70
N VAL A 202 -43.39 -12.72 -44.41
CA VAL A 202 -44.65 -13.33 -43.94
C VAL A 202 -45.87 -12.53 -44.39
N VAL A 203 -45.84 -11.19 -44.21
CA VAL A 203 -46.94 -10.31 -44.65
C VAL A 203 -47.13 -10.39 -46.17
N SER A 204 -46.04 -10.42 -46.93
CA SER A 204 -46.10 -10.54 -48.39
C SER A 204 -46.73 -11.87 -48.84
N VAL A 205 -46.33 -12.98 -48.23
CA VAL A 205 -46.89 -14.32 -48.52
C VAL A 205 -48.38 -14.38 -48.19
N VAL A 206 -48.79 -13.91 -47.01
CA VAL A 206 -50.22 -13.88 -46.61
C VAL A 206 -51.04 -13.02 -47.58
N ARG A 207 -50.51 -11.89 -48.04
CA ARG A 207 -51.18 -11.01 -49.00
C ARG A 207 -51.36 -11.66 -50.37
N ILE A 208 -50.40 -12.46 -50.83
CA ILE A 208 -50.49 -13.23 -52.07
C ILE A 208 -51.57 -14.32 -51.94
N LEU A 209 -51.59 -15.04 -50.82
CA LEU A 209 -52.56 -16.12 -50.58
C LEU A 209 -54.02 -15.61 -50.48
N ARG A 210 -54.25 -14.40 -49.96
CA ARG A 210 -55.60 -13.80 -49.90
C ARG A 210 -56.12 -13.25 -51.23
N LYS A 211 -55.25 -13.08 -52.23
CA LYS A 211 -55.62 -12.55 -53.56
C LYS A 211 -55.90 -13.66 -54.60
N LYS A 212 -55.69 -14.92 -54.24
CA LYS A 212 -56.13 -16.10 -55.00
C LYS A 212 -57.45 -16.60 -54.43
#